data_AF-A0A4Q6BSA6-F1
#
_entry.id   AF-A0A4Q6BSA6-F1
#
_cell.length_a   1.000
_cell.length_b   1.000
_cell.length_c   1.000
_cell.angle_alpha   90.00
_cell.angle_beta   90.00
_cell.angle_gamma   90.00
#
_symmetry.space_group_name_H-M   'P 1'
#
loop_
_entity.id
_entity.type
_entity.pdbx_description
1 polymer ?
#
loop_
_entity_poly.entity_id
_entity_poly.type
_entity_poly.pdbx_seq_one_letter_code
_entity_poly.pdbx_strand_id
1 'polypeptide(L)' 'MNLYSPVEGKIIEINGAVVENPSLLLEDPYGDGWLFRVEAEDADDLEDIDDEDDLDSDEDEDDED' A
#
# COMPACT_ATOMS: atom_id res chain seq x y z
N MET A 1 14.67 5.70 0.75
CA MET A 1 13.31 5.34 0.27
C MET A 1 12.41 6.49 0.63
N ASN A 2 11.68 7.05 -0.33
CA ASN A 2 10.68 8.08 -0.09
C ASN A 2 9.33 7.49 -0.49
N LEU A 3 8.32 7.70 0.34
CA LEU A 3 6.95 7.30 0.06
C LEU A 3 6.15 8.53 -0.35
N TYR A 4 5.37 8.40 -1.42
CA TYR A 4 4.49 9.44 -1.90
C TYR A 4 3.04 9.01 -1.65
N SER A 5 2.22 9.96 -1.21
CA SER A 5 0.78 9.72 -1.10
C SER A 5 0.18 9.68 -2.51
N PRO A 6 -0.71 8.72 -2.82
CA PRO A 6 -1.43 8.69 -4.09
C PRO A 6 -2.46 9.82 -4.19
N VAL A 7 -2.94 10.34 -3.06
CA VAL A 7 -3.99 11.37 -3.00
C VAL A 7 -3.55 12.57 -2.15
N GLU A 8 -4.14 13.74 -2.44
CA GLU A 8 -4.08 14.88 -1.53
C GLU A 8 -5.09 14.71 -0.40
N GLY A 9 -4.67 15.04 0.81
CA GLY A 9 -5.51 14.81 1.97
C GLY A 9 -4.82 15.00 3.30
N LYS A 10 -5.58 14.70 4.35
CA LYS A 10 -5.12 14.83 5.73
C LYS A 10 -4.87 13.46 6.34
N ILE A 11 -3.69 13.24 6.90
CA ILE A 11 -3.41 12.05 7.70
C ILE A 11 -4.30 12.08 8.96
N ILE A 12 -5.14 11.06 9.09
CA ILE A 12 -6.04 10.89 10.24
C ILE A 12 -5.55 9.84 11.22
N GLU A 13 -4.70 8.91 10.76
CA GLU A 13 -4.21 7.82 11.59
C GLU A 13 -2.83 7.32 11.13
N ILE A 14 -2.01 6.88 12.08
CA ILE A 14 -0.71 6.24 11.83
C ILE A 14 -0.72 4.89 12.53
N ASN A 15 -0.25 3.85 11.84
CA ASN A 15 -0.22 2.51 12.42
C ASN A 15 0.94 2.36 13.41
N GLY A 16 0.62 2.44 14.70
CA GLY A 16 1.60 2.22 15.78
C GLY A 16 2.18 0.81 15.79
N ALA A 17 1.44 -0.20 15.33
CA ALA A 17 1.90 -1.59 15.32
C ALA A 17 3.08 -1.79 14.35
N VAL A 18 3.05 -1.14 13.19
CA VAL A 18 4.16 -1.17 12.22
C VAL A 18 5.38 -0.41 12.73
N VAL A 19 5.18 0.66 13.52
CA VAL A 19 6.30 1.39 14.16
C VAL A 19 7.00 0.49 15.19
N GLU A 20 6.24 -0.30 15.93
CA GLU A 20 6.77 -1.25 16.92
C GLU A 20 7.34 -2.53 16.27
N ASN A 21 6.72 -3.01 15.19
CA ASN A 21 7.11 -4.20 14.44
C ASN A 21 7.09 -3.95 12.92
N PRO A 22 8.22 -3.50 12.34
CA PRO A 22 8.32 -3.23 10.90
C PRO A 22 8.14 -4.45 10.00
N SER A 23 8.28 -5.68 10.52
CA SER A 23 8.11 -6.91 9.74
C SER A 23 6.70 -7.07 9.19
N LEU A 24 5.70 -6.43 9.83
CA LEU A 24 4.31 -6.45 9.38
C LEU A 24 4.13 -5.88 7.97
N LEU A 25 5.02 -4.98 7.53
CA LEU A 25 5.01 -4.45 6.16
C LEU A 25 5.28 -5.53 5.10
N LEU A 26 6.00 -6.58 5.47
CA LEU A 26 6.34 -7.69 4.59
C LEU A 26 5.39 -8.87 4.78
N GLU A 27 4.96 -9.13 6.03
CA GLU A 27 4.14 -10.29 6.37
C GLU A 27 2.66 -10.10 6.01
N ASP A 28 2.12 -8.90 6.20
CA ASP A 28 0.70 -8.63 5.97
C ASP A 28 0.45 -7.17 5.51
N PRO A 29 0.96 -6.77 4.32
CA PRO A 29 0.94 -5.38 3.87
C PRO A 29 -0.47 -4.76 3.76
N TYR A 30 -1.48 -5.57 3.45
CA TYR A 30 -2.87 -5.12 3.27
C TYR A 30 -3.75 -5.33 4.51
N GLY A 31 -3.35 -6.19 5.45
CA GLY A 31 -3.99 -6.36 6.75
C GLY A 31 -3.33 -5.50 7.82
N ASP A 32 -2.59 -6.10 8.74
CA ASP A 32 -1.99 -5.40 9.90
C ASP A 32 -0.82 -4.47 9.55
N GLY A 33 -0.28 -4.58 8.34
CA GLY A 33 0.89 -3.85 7.83
C GLY A 33 0.62 -2.49 7.20
N TRP A 34 -0.61 -1.96 7.23
CA TRP A 34 -0.92 -0.64 6.69
C TRP A 34 -0.09 0.48 7.37
N LEU A 35 0.26 1.55 6.64
CA LEU A 35 1.15 2.60 7.15
C LEU A 35 0.42 3.75 7.85
N PHE A 36 -0.48 4.41 7.13
CA PHE A 36 -1.28 5.53 7.62
C PHE A 36 -2.62 5.59 6.88
N ARG A 37 -3.62 6.23 7.48
CA ARG A 37 -4.91 6.52 6.84
C ARG A 37 -4.98 7.99 6.51
N VAL A 38 -5.46 8.29 5.31
CA VAL A 38 -5.65 9.65 4.82
C VAL A 38 -7.15 9.88 4.59
N GLU A 39 -7.66 10.99 5.07
CA GLU A 39 -8.94 11.55 4.65
C GLU A 39 -8.67 12.34 3.36
N ALA A 40 -9.10 11.79 2.22
CA ALA A 40 -8.96 12.43 0.92
C ALA A 40 -9.78 13.73 0.87
N GLU A 41 -9.21 14.78 0.27
CA GLU A 41 -9.92 16.04 0.09
C GLU A 41 -10.98 15.95 -1.02
N ASP A 42 -10.70 15.18 -2.08
CA ASP A 42 -11.63 14.87 -3.16
C ASP A 42 -11.83 13.35 -3.29
N ALA A 43 -13.05 12.92 -3.58
CA ALA A 43 -13.37 11.51 -3.80
C ALA A 43 -12.93 11.03 -5.19
N ASP A 44 -12.85 11.96 -6.16
CA ASP A 44 -12.43 11.65 -7.54
C ASP A 44 -10.95 11.22 -7.57
N ASP A 45 -10.12 11.66 -6.62
CA ASP A 45 -8.71 11.25 -6.47
C ASP A 45 -8.56 9.73 -6.22
N LEU A 46 -9.62 9.04 -5.79
CA LEU A 46 -9.62 7.60 -5.56
C LEU A 46 -9.88 6.81 -6.84
N GLU A 47 -10.41 7.42 -7.90
CA GLU A 47 -10.73 6.74 -9.17
C GLU A 47 -9.48 6.43 -10.01
N ASP A 48 -8.42 7.22 -9.83
CA ASP A 48 -7.13 7.06 -10.53
C ASP A 48 -6.13 6.18 -9.75
N ILE A 49 -6.50 5.67 -8.56
CA ILE A 49 -5.68 4.70 -7.84
C ILE A 49 -5.91 3.34 -8.50
N ASP A 50 -4.94 2.94 -9.31
CA ASP A 50 -4.91 1.61 -9.92
C ASP A 50 -5.06 0.56 -8.81
N ASP A 51 -6.15 -0.18 -8.85
CA ASP A 51 -6.41 -1.35 -8.04
C ASP A 51 -5.50 -2.48 -8.53
N GLU A 52 -4.18 -2.33 -8.31
CA GLU A 52 -3.15 -3.34 -8.58
C GLU A 52 -3.32 -4.54 -7.63
N ASP A 53 -4.32 -5.36 -7.93
CA ASP A 53 -4.42 -6.79 -7.60
C ASP A 53 -3.53 -7.65 -8.55
N ASP A 54 -2.61 -7.03 -9.31
CA ASP A 54 -1.85 -7.68 -10.40
C ASP A 54 -0.38 -8.01 -10.03
N LEU A 55 -0.07 -8.13 -8.73
CA LEU A 55 1.24 -8.61 -8.25
C LEU A 55 1.43 -10.14 -8.37
N ASP A 56 0.59 -10.83 -9.13
CA ASP A 56 0.62 -12.30 -9.29
C ASP A 56 0.84 -12.77 -10.74
N SER A 57 1.20 -11.86 -11.66
CA SER A 57 1.32 -12.18 -13.10
C SER A 57 2.76 -12.33 -13.63
N ASP A 58 3.81 -12.08 -12.81
CA ASP A 58 5.22 -12.09 -13.26
C ASP A 58 6.08 -13.25 -12.66
N GLU A 59 5.47 -14.32 -12.14
CA GLU A 59 6.18 -15.58 -11.83
C GLU A 59 5.60 -16.73 -12.66
N ASP A 60 5.89 -16.81 -13.96
CA ASP A 60 5.86 -18.07 -14.74
C ASP A 60 6.46 -17.91 -16.15
N GLU A 61 7.69 -17.38 -16.29
CA GLU A 61 8.51 -17.62 -17.50
C GLU A 61 10.01 -17.79 -17.15
N ASP A 62 10.33 -18.75 -16.28
CA ASP A 62 11.70 -19.30 -16.14
C ASP A 62 11.63 -20.85 -16.16
N ASP A 63 11.04 -21.40 -17.23
CA ASP A 63 11.13 -22.83 -17.57
C ASP A 63 11.21 -22.99 -19.11
N GLU A 64 12.31 -22.51 -19.70
CA GLU A 64 12.77 -23.01 -21.01
C GLU A 64 14.28 -23.38 -20.97
N ASP A 65 14.52 -24.69 -20.82
CA ASP A 65 15.69 -25.54 -21.15
C ASP A 65 17.08 -25.33 -20.47
#